data_AF-A0A0C9YKQ1-F1
#
_entry.id   AF-A0A0C9YKQ1-F1
#
_cell.length_a   1.000
_cell.length_b   1.000
_cell.length_c   1.000
_cell.angle_alpha   90.00
_cell.angle_beta   90.00
_cell.angle_gamma   90.00
#
_symmetry.space_group_name_H-M   'P 1'
#
loop_
_entity.id
_entity.type
_entity.pdbx_description
1 polymer ?
#
loop_
_entity_poly.entity_id
_entity_poly.type
_entity_poly.pdbx_seq_one_letter_code
_entity_poly.pdbx_strand_id
1 'polypeptide(L)'
;MCHNLIDGRYHTECRHFSPMATNFKDCQQPNCLFSRWHAHPTGCRSASCIRLMSPPVQNPIRMIPKVCTECSKTEREGRRLHC
;
A
#
# COMPACT_ATOMS: atom_id res chain seq x y z
N MET A 1 -11.25 -7.94 -5.84
CA MET A 1 -11.27 -7.52 -4.41
C MET A 1 -10.65 -6.14 -4.28
N CYS A 2 -11.26 -5.26 -3.48
CA CYS A 2 -10.71 -3.93 -3.21
C CYS A 2 -9.38 -4.05 -2.44
N HIS A 3 -8.47 -3.10 -2.64
CA HIS A 3 -7.20 -3.05 -1.93
C HIS A 3 -6.75 -1.60 -1.72
N ASN A 4 -5.81 -1.40 -0.81
CA ASN A 4 -5.13 -0.12 -0.65
C ASN A 4 -3.92 -0.08 -1.58
N LEU A 5 -3.76 1.03 -2.30
CA LEU A 5 -2.58 1.37 -3.07
C LEU A 5 -1.75 2.33 -2.23
N ILE A 6 -0.55 1.93 -1.83
CA ILE A 6 0.37 2.77 -1.08
C ILE A 6 1.31 3.43 -2.08
N ASP A 7 1.09 4.70 -2.36
CA ASP A 7 1.97 5.49 -3.20
C ASP A 7 3.16 5.99 -2.40
N GLY A 8 4.35 5.93 -2.99
CA GLY A 8 5.57 6.33 -2.30
C GLY A 8 6.76 6.55 -3.20
N ARG A 9 7.90 6.84 -2.57
CA ARG A 9 9.20 6.97 -3.22
C ARG A 9 10.00 5.71 -2.99
N TYR A 10 10.65 5.20 -4.03
CA TYR A 10 11.57 4.09 -3.89
C TYR A 10 13.01 4.57 -4.05
N HIS A 11 13.81 4.34 -3.02
CA HIS A 11 15.23 4.69 -2.96
C HIS A 11 16.06 3.54 -3.52
N THR A 12 16.67 3.71 -4.68
CA THR A 12 17.35 2.60 -5.37
C THR A 12 18.64 2.16 -4.68
N GLU A 13 19.35 3.10 -4.06
CA GLU A 13 20.64 2.83 -3.38
C GLU A 13 20.48 1.94 -2.14
N CYS A 14 19.43 2.16 -1.33
CA CYS A 14 19.15 1.34 -0.15
C CYS A 14 17.95 0.39 -0.32
N ARG A 15 17.34 0.35 -1.50
CA ARG A 15 16.16 -0.48 -1.84
C ARG A 15 14.97 -0.30 -0.88
N HIS A 16 14.83 0.89 -0.30
CA HIS A 16 13.77 1.21 0.64
C HIS A 16 12.61 1.94 -0.02
N PHE A 17 11.39 1.52 0.35
CA PHE A 17 10.16 2.19 -0.03
C PHE A 17 9.70 3.13 1.09
N SER A 18 9.59 4.41 0.77
CA SER A 18 9.10 5.47 1.65
C SER A 18 7.64 5.78 1.31
N PRO A 19 6.65 5.36 2.12
CA PRO A 19 5.23 5.63 1.85
C PRO A 19 4.93 7.13 1.94
N MET A 20 4.03 7.61 1.08
CA MET A 20 3.61 9.02 1.04
C MET A 20 2.10 9.20 1.14
N ALA A 21 1.34 8.37 0.43
CA ALA A 21 -0.12 8.44 0.42
C ALA A 21 -0.71 7.04 0.32
N THR A 22 -1.90 6.85 0.87
CA THR A 22 -2.66 5.60 0.73
C THR A 22 -3.96 5.92 0.02
N ASN A 23 -4.18 5.25 -1.12
CA ASN A 23 -5.35 5.39 -1.95
C ASN A 23 -6.17 4.11 -1.92
N PHE A 24 -7.49 4.22 -1.82
CA PHE A 24 -8.38 3.07 -1.90
C PHE A 24 -8.67 2.73 -3.37
N LYS A 25 -8.39 1.49 -3.78
CA LYS A 25 -8.72 0.99 -5.11
C LYS A 25 -9.95 0.10 -5.04
N ASP A 26 -11.04 0.63 -5.59
CA ASP A 26 -12.31 -0.07 -5.73
C ASP A 26 -12.23 -1.14 -6.83
N CYS A 27 -12.69 -2.35 -6.54
CA CYS A 27 -12.72 -3.44 -7.50
C CYS A 27 -13.98 -3.48 -8.37
N GLN A 28 -14.98 -2.63 -8.09
CA GLN A 28 -16.23 -2.53 -8.86
C GLN A 28 -17.00 -3.86 -8.98
N GLN A 29 -16.82 -4.77 -8.02
CA GLN A 29 -17.51 -6.06 -8.02
C GLN A 29 -18.80 -5.98 -7.19
N PRO A 30 -19.94 -6.49 -7.69
CA PRO A 30 -21.23 -6.41 -6.99
C PRO A 30 -21.27 -7.26 -5.73
N ASN A 31 -20.44 -8.29 -5.64
CA ASN A 31 -20.30 -9.16 -4.48
C ASN A 31 -19.21 -8.69 -3.51
N CYS A 32 -18.68 -7.47 -3.61
CA CYS A 32 -17.66 -6.97 -2.68
C CYS A 32 -18.24 -5.96 -1.70
N LEU A 33 -18.16 -6.25 -0.39
CA LEU A 33 -18.68 -5.37 0.67
C LEU A 33 -17.99 -4.00 0.72
N PHE A 34 -16.74 -3.93 0.27
CA PHE A 34 -15.97 -2.69 0.26
C PHE A 34 -16.15 -1.88 -1.03
N SER A 35 -16.78 -2.45 -2.05
CA SER A 35 -17.01 -1.75 -3.30
C SER A 35 -18.18 -0.79 -3.18
N ARG A 36 -18.10 0.37 -3.84
CA ARG A 36 -19.26 1.28 -3.93
C ARG A 36 -20.41 0.66 -4.75
N TRP A 37 -20.10 -0.36 -5.54
CA TRP A 37 -21.04 -1.07 -6.43
C TRP A 37 -21.65 -2.31 -5.78
N HIS A 38 -21.52 -2.45 -4.46
CA HIS A 38 -22.10 -3.60 -3.78
C HIS A 38 -23.62 -3.68 -4.02
N ALA A 39 -24.07 -4.81 -4.54
CA ALA A 39 -25.46 -4.95 -5.00
C ALA A 39 -26.45 -5.22 -3.85
N HIS A 40 -25.99 -5.71 -2.70
CA HIS A 40 -26.87 -6.03 -1.58
C HIS A 40 -27.05 -4.83 -0.63
N PRO A 41 -28.16 -4.78 0.12
CA PRO A 41 -28.40 -3.74 1.11
C PRO A 41 -27.34 -3.72 2.21
N THR A 42 -27.23 -2.56 2.89
CA THR A 42 -26.34 -2.35 4.03
C THR A 42 -26.50 -3.46 5.07
N GLY A 43 -25.39 -4.03 5.53
CA GLY A 43 -25.41 -5.16 6.49
C GLY A 43 -25.54 -6.54 5.85
N CYS A 44 -25.20 -6.68 4.56
CA CYS A 44 -25.20 -7.97 3.87
C CYS A 44 -24.38 -9.04 4.61
N ARG A 45 -25.03 -10.17 4.92
CA ARG A 45 -24.43 -11.36 5.55
C ARG A 45 -24.33 -12.55 4.60
N SER A 46 -24.46 -12.33 3.29
CA SER A 46 -24.28 -13.41 2.32
C SER A 46 -22.88 -14.00 2.41
N ALA A 47 -22.77 -15.32 2.33
CA ALA A 47 -21.49 -16.02 2.28
C ALA A 47 -20.79 -15.87 0.91
N SER A 48 -21.54 -15.49 -0.14
CA SER A 48 -20.99 -15.24 -1.48
C SER A 48 -20.28 -13.89 -1.62
N CYS A 49 -20.37 -13.04 -0.59
CA CYS A 49 -19.75 -11.72 -0.61
C CYS A 49 -18.30 -11.76 -0.11
N ILE A 50 -17.44 -11.06 -0.82
CA ILE A 50 -16.06 -10.78 -0.43
C ILE A 50 -16.10 -9.87 0.82
N ARG A 51 -15.61 -10.39 1.94
CA ARG A 51 -15.56 -9.69 3.24
C ARG A 51 -14.17 -9.25 3.68
N LEU A 52 -13.17 -9.57 2.87
CA LEU A 52 -11.79 -9.14 3.10
C LEU A 52 -11.32 -8.27 1.94
N MET A 53 -10.47 -7.29 2.25
CA MET A 53 -9.69 -6.58 1.24
C MET A 53 -8.49 -7.44 0.84
N SER A 54 -7.99 -7.24 -0.37
CA SER A 54 -6.69 -7.78 -0.76
C SER A 54 -5.56 -7.02 -0.05
N PRO A 55 -4.37 -7.64 0.08
CA PRO A 55 -3.20 -6.99 0.67
C PRO A 55 -2.88 -5.65 -0.01
N PRO A 56 -2.36 -4.67 0.75
CA PRO A 56 -1.96 -3.40 0.17
C PRO A 56 -0.83 -3.59 -0.85
N VAL A 57 -0.90 -2.85 -1.95
CA VAL A 57 0.09 -2.88 -3.02
C VAL A 57 0.94 -1.62 -2.94
N GLN A 58 2.26 -1.77 -2.93
CA GLN A 58 3.17 -0.63 -3.01
C GLN A 58 3.31 -0.16 -4.46
N ASN A 59 3.12 1.13 -4.68
CA ASN A 59 3.26 1.78 -5.97
C ASN A 59 4.36 2.85 -5.89
N PRO A 60 5.57 2.58 -6.42
CA PRO A 60 6.63 3.56 -6.46
C PRO A 60 6.33 4.61 -7.53
N ILE A 61 5.67 5.70 -7.14
CA ILE A 61 5.36 6.82 -8.04
C ILE A 61 6.60 7.62 -8.42
N ARG A 62 7.70 7.49 -7.66
CA ARG A 62 8.98 8.16 -7.91
C ARG A 62 10.14 7.25 -7.52
N MET A 63 11.08 7.07 -8.45
CA MET A 63 12.35 6.39 -8.20
C MET A 63 13.42 7.43 -7.88
N ILE A 64 14.17 7.26 -6.79
CA ILE A 64 15.18 8.21 -6.32
C ILE A 64 16.53 7.49 -6.23
N PRO A 65 17.56 7.92 -6.99
CA PRO A 65 18.91 7.37 -6.93
C PRO A 65 19.70 7.95 -5.75
N LYS A 66 19.13 7.88 -4.56
CA LYS A 66 19.73 8.33 -3.29
C LYS A 66 19.25 7.43 -2.16
N VAL A 67 20.08 7.28 -1.14
CA VAL A 67 19.68 6.63 0.13
C VAL A 67 18.51 7.36 0.78
N CYS A 68 17.68 6.63 1.53
CA CYS A 68 16.58 7.23 2.29
C CYS A 68 17.13 8.04 3.48
N THR A 69 16.28 8.89 4.07
CA THR A 69 16.66 9.74 5.20
C THR A 69 17.12 8.93 6.40
N GLU A 70 16.50 7.76 6.63
CA GLU A 70 16.83 6.90 7.76
C GLU A 70 18.20 6.22 7.59
N CYS A 71 18.50 5.70 6.39
CA CYS A 71 19.84 5.21 6.06
C CYS A 71 20.87 6.33 6.16
N SER A 72 20.58 7.52 5.62
CA SER A 72 21.50 8.65 5.66
C SER A 72 21.82 9.13 7.09
N LYS A 73 20.84 9.10 8.01
CA LYS A 73 21.08 9.39 9.44
C LYS A 73 21.93 8.29 10.09
N THR A 74 21.60 7.04 9.80
CA THR A 74 22.28 5.86 10.35
C THR A 74 23.76 5.84 9.97
N GLU A 75 24.09 6.18 8.71
CA GLU A 75 25.48 6.34 8.24
C GLU A 75 26.22 7.44 9.00
N ARG A 76 25.56 8.58 9.25
CA ARG A 76 26.15 9.70 10.02
C ARG A 76 26.41 9.33 11.48
N GLU A 77 25.55 8.50 12.07
CA GLU A 77 25.67 8.03 13.45
C GLU A 77 26.65 6.86 13.60
N GLY A 78 27.28 6.39 12.51
CA GLY A 78 28.27 5.30 12.53
C GLY A 78 27.67 3.93 12.90
N ARG A 79 26.34 3.80 12.90
CA ARG A 79 25.65 2.54 13.19
C ARG A 79 25.49 1.77 11.89
N ARG A 80 26.10 0.59 11.75
CA ARG A 80 25.75 -0.33 10.65
C ARG A 80 24.46 -1.05 11.02
N LEU A 81 23.32 -0.53 10.60
CA LEU A 81 22.13 -1.37 10.48
C LEU A 81 22.25 -2.13 9.17
N HIS A 82 22.14 -3.46 9.24
CA HIS A 82 21.92 -4.30 8.07
C HIS A 82 20.57 -3.90 7.46
N CYS A 83 20.61 -3.13 6.37
CA CYS A 83 19.47 -2.91 5.47
C CYS A 83 19.39 -4.04 4.46
#